data_AF-A0A328SF39-F1
#
_entry.id   AF-A0A328SF39-F1
#
_cell.length_a   1.000
_cell.length_b   1.000
_cell.length_c   1.000
_cell.angle_alpha   90.00
_cell.angle_beta   90.00
_cell.angle_gamma   90.00
#
_symmetry.space_group_name_H-M   'P 1'
#
loop_
_entity.id
_entity.type
_entity.pdbx_description
1 polymer ?
#
loop_
_entity_poly.entity_id
_entity_poly.type
_entity_poly.pdbx_seq_one_letter_code
_entity_poly.pdbx_strand_id
1 'polypeptide(L)'
;MFNEEIIQEEIPVNLLKKIMQARKKFKDKGIKKSGYNHFQNFAYYELKDIIPDAIEICIELNLATLFTYEDDYYKLKVYDLDNKEVTEFRMPGKDYKNEGNINNQLQNLGKIQTYIRRYLYLQFLDITENDVVDASKPKLKHPIT
;
A
#
# COMPACT_ATOMS: atom_id res chain seq x y z
N MET A 1 11.54 43.30 2.22
CA MET A 1 10.86 42.53 3.27
C MET A 1 10.02 41.50 2.52
N PHE A 2 10.52 40.27 2.42
CA PHE A 2 9.77 39.19 1.77
C PHE A 2 8.81 38.67 2.83
N ASN A 3 7.50 38.86 2.63
CA ASN A 3 6.50 38.15 3.41
C ASN A 3 6.53 36.70 2.95
N GLU A 4 7.14 35.83 3.74
CA GLU A 4 6.83 34.41 3.67
C GLU A 4 5.42 34.24 4.24
N GLU A 5 4.42 34.18 3.36
CA GLU A 5 3.12 33.66 3.73
C GLU A 5 3.32 32.20 4.16
N ILE A 6 3.22 31.95 5.46
CA ILE A 6 3.14 30.61 6.01
C ILE A 6 1.82 30.02 5.50
N ILE A 7 1.87 29.27 4.40
CA ILE A 7 0.74 28.49 3.92
C ILE A 7 0.54 27.37 4.93
N GLN A 8 -0.44 27.56 5.82
CA GLN A 8 -0.86 26.50 6.72
C GLN A 8 -1.65 25.49 5.88
N GLU A 9 -1.06 24.31 5.63
CA GLU A 9 -1.77 23.23 4.96
C GLU A 9 -3.05 22.91 5.74
N GLU A 10 -4.20 23.19 5.12
CA GLU A 10 -5.49 22.83 5.71
C GLU A 10 -5.63 21.31 5.75
N ILE A 11 -6.01 20.79 6.91
CA ILE A 11 -6.29 19.37 7.09
C ILE A 11 -7.45 18.99 6.15
N PRO A 12 -7.33 17.92 5.33
CA PRO A 12 -8.40 17.50 4.42
C PRO A 12 -9.50 16.74 5.19
N VAL A 13 -10.29 17.49 5.96
CA VAL A 13 -11.23 16.95 6.96
C VAL A 13 -12.30 16.04 6.33
N ASN A 14 -12.81 16.37 5.14
CA ASN A 14 -13.88 15.61 4.52
C ASN A 14 -13.35 14.29 3.95
N LEU A 15 -12.20 14.36 3.28
CA LEU A 15 -11.49 13.19 2.80
C LEU A 15 -11.12 12.26 3.96
N LEU A 16 -10.59 12.79 5.07
CA LEU A 16 -10.27 11.97 6.24
C LEU A 16 -11.51 11.28 6.84
N LYS A 17 -12.67 11.96 6.87
CA LYS A 17 -13.94 11.35 7.28
C LYS A 17 -14.34 10.19 6.34
N LYS A 18 -14.26 10.39 5.03
CA LYS A 18 -14.56 9.35 4.03
C LYS A 18 -13.57 8.20 4.09
N ILE A 19 -12.28 8.46 4.32
CA ILE A 19 -11.27 7.42 4.56
C ILE A 19 -11.66 6.55 5.76
N MET A 20 -12.10 7.16 6.87
CA MET A 20 -12.58 6.39 8.04
C MET A 20 -13.81 5.54 7.72
N GLN A 21 -14.73 6.05 6.89
CA GLN A 21 -15.88 5.27 6.42
C GLN A 21 -15.43 4.11 5.51
N ALA A 22 -14.46 4.34 4.63
CA ALA A 22 -13.91 3.32 3.74
C ALA A 22 -13.26 2.18 4.56
N ARG A 23 -12.45 2.52 5.56
CA ARG A 23 -11.83 1.57 6.50
C ARG A 23 -12.87 0.72 7.22
N LYS A 24 -13.92 1.35 7.75
CA LYS A 24 -15.03 0.64 8.41
C LYS A 24 -15.72 -0.32 7.44
N LYS A 25 -16.12 0.16 6.26
CA LYS A 25 -16.80 -0.66 5.24
C LYS A 25 -15.97 -1.86 4.81
N PHE A 26 -14.67 -1.66 4.59
CA PHE A 26 -13.76 -2.73 4.21
C PHE A 26 -13.63 -3.77 5.33
N LYS A 27 -13.45 -3.34 6.58
CA LYS A 27 -13.40 -4.21 7.75
C LYS A 27 -14.69 -5.03 7.91
N ASP A 28 -15.85 -4.40 7.74
CA ASP A 28 -17.16 -5.04 7.90
C ASP A 28 -17.43 -6.12 6.84
N LYS A 29 -16.76 -6.08 5.68
CA LYS A 29 -16.85 -7.14 4.65
C LYS A 29 -16.19 -8.46 5.07
N GLY A 30 -15.32 -8.48 6.09
CA GLY A 30 -14.73 -9.71 6.62
C GLY A 30 -13.87 -10.48 5.60
N ILE A 31 -13.17 -9.76 4.74
CA ILE A 31 -12.35 -10.31 3.64
C ILE A 31 -11.27 -11.24 4.19
N LYS A 32 -11.11 -12.39 3.54
CA LYS A 32 -10.11 -13.40 3.91
C LYS A 32 -8.88 -13.31 3.02
N LYS A 33 -7.73 -13.56 3.62
CA LYS A 33 -6.44 -13.71 2.94
C LYS A 33 -6.49 -14.92 2.01
N SER A 34 -6.11 -14.74 0.74
CA SER A 34 -5.98 -15.87 -0.20
C SER A 34 -4.53 -16.28 -0.47
N GLY A 35 -3.57 -15.41 -0.14
CA GLY A 35 -2.14 -15.68 -0.30
C GLY A 35 -1.58 -16.52 0.85
N TYR A 36 -0.66 -17.42 0.54
CA TYR A 36 0.05 -18.21 1.54
C TYR A 36 1.55 -18.30 1.21
N ASN A 37 2.39 -17.89 2.16
CA ASN A 37 3.83 -18.02 2.06
C ASN A 37 4.25 -19.36 2.67
N HIS A 38 4.53 -20.36 1.83
CA HIS A 38 4.95 -21.70 2.27
C HIS A 38 6.33 -21.73 2.95
N PHE A 39 7.20 -20.75 2.69
CA PHE A 39 8.54 -20.72 3.30
C PHE A 39 8.50 -20.23 4.75
N GLN A 40 7.61 -19.28 5.03
CA GLN A 40 7.46 -18.64 6.35
C GLN A 40 6.15 -19.03 7.04
N ASN A 41 5.36 -19.94 6.45
CA ASN A 41 4.11 -20.50 6.97
C ASN A 41 3.07 -19.47 7.45
N PHE A 42 2.88 -18.37 6.71
CA PHE A 42 1.86 -17.38 7.04
C PHE A 42 0.97 -17.01 5.85
N ALA A 43 -0.28 -16.69 6.15
CA ALA A 43 -1.24 -16.16 5.17
C ALA A 43 -1.11 -14.62 5.07
N TYR A 44 -1.25 -14.10 3.84
CA TYR A 44 -1.18 -12.67 3.54
C TYR A 44 -2.27 -12.26 2.54
N TYR A 45 -2.63 -10.98 2.54
CA TYR A 45 -3.58 -10.46 1.55
C TYR A 45 -2.94 -10.34 0.17
N GLU A 46 -3.62 -10.79 -0.87
CA GLU A 46 -3.26 -10.49 -2.25
C GLU A 46 -3.98 -9.23 -2.74
N LEU A 47 -3.49 -8.63 -3.83
CA LEU A 47 -4.17 -7.46 -4.42
C LEU A 47 -5.61 -7.77 -4.82
N LYS A 48 -5.88 -9.00 -5.29
CA LYS A 48 -7.23 -9.45 -5.66
C LYS A 48 -8.16 -9.57 -4.45
N ASP A 49 -7.63 -9.69 -3.24
CA ASP A 49 -8.44 -9.73 -2.01
C ASP A 49 -8.86 -8.32 -1.60
N ILE A 50 -8.07 -7.29 -1.96
CA ILE A 50 -8.26 -5.92 -1.48
C ILE A 50 -8.91 -5.03 -2.52
N ILE A 51 -8.35 -5.00 -3.74
CA ILE A 51 -8.67 -3.99 -4.75
C ILE A 51 -10.13 -4.02 -5.20
N PRO A 52 -10.76 -5.17 -5.49
CA PRO A 52 -12.15 -5.18 -5.95
C PRO A 52 -13.10 -4.50 -4.97
N ASP A 53 -13.05 -4.90 -3.69
CA ASP A 53 -13.88 -4.32 -2.64
C ASP A 53 -13.51 -2.86 -2.35
N ALA A 54 -12.22 -2.52 -2.40
CA ALA A 54 -11.77 -1.14 -2.25
C ALA A 54 -12.34 -0.22 -3.35
N ILE A 55 -12.41 -0.70 -4.60
CA ILE A 55 -13.00 0.06 -5.72
C ILE A 55 -14.49 0.31 -5.47
N GLU A 56 -15.25 -0.72 -5.08
CA GLU A 56 -16.69 -0.57 -4.78
C GLU A 56 -16.92 0.48 -3.68
N ILE A 57 -16.14 0.40 -2.59
CA ILE A 57 -16.21 1.34 -1.48
C ILE A 57 -15.83 2.76 -1.91
N CYS A 58 -14.77 2.91 -2.70
CA CYS A 58 -14.36 4.21 -3.22
C CYS A 58 -15.44 4.82 -4.11
N ILE A 59 -16.07 4.05 -5.00
CA ILE A 59 -17.19 4.52 -5.83
C ILE A 59 -18.35 4.99 -4.96
N GLU A 60 -18.73 4.21 -3.93
CA GLU A 60 -19.84 4.57 -3.02
C GLU A 60 -19.57 5.88 -2.27
N LEU A 61 -18.32 6.13 -1.87
CA LEU A 61 -17.92 7.32 -1.11
C LEU A 61 -17.48 8.50 -2.00
N ASN A 62 -17.60 8.36 -3.31
CA ASN A 62 -17.10 9.33 -4.29
C ASN A 62 -15.60 9.67 -4.09
N LEU A 63 -14.79 8.62 -3.90
CA LEU A 63 -13.33 8.67 -3.81
C LEU A 63 -12.70 8.09 -5.07
N ALA A 64 -11.53 8.60 -5.46
CA ALA A 64 -10.68 7.99 -6.46
C ALA A 64 -9.29 7.66 -5.88
N THR A 65 -8.71 6.55 -6.30
CA THR A 65 -7.33 6.16 -5.93
C THR A 65 -6.43 6.06 -7.15
N LEU A 66 -5.23 6.62 -7.08
CA LEU A 66 -4.23 6.60 -8.14
C LEU A 66 -2.89 6.10 -7.61
N PHE A 67 -2.40 4.99 -8.15
CA PHE A 67 -1.08 4.45 -7.85
C PHE A 67 -0.05 5.02 -8.84
N THR A 68 0.99 5.69 -8.34
CA THR A 68 2.05 6.32 -9.15
C THR A 68 3.44 6.05 -8.59
N TYR A 69 4.46 6.31 -9.40
CA TYR A 69 5.86 6.41 -8.97
C TYR A 69 6.38 7.79 -9.36
N GLU A 70 6.71 8.63 -8.39
CA GLU A 70 7.26 9.98 -8.60
C GLU A 70 8.22 10.33 -7.44
N ASP A 71 9.23 11.14 -7.72
CA ASP A 71 10.21 11.62 -6.74
C ASP A 71 10.87 10.50 -5.91
N ASP A 72 11.13 9.34 -6.51
CA ASP A 72 11.67 8.14 -5.84
C ASP A 72 10.75 7.51 -4.79
N TYR A 73 9.44 7.80 -4.85
CA TYR A 73 8.42 7.15 -4.03
C TYR A 73 7.34 6.51 -4.89
N TYR A 74 6.92 5.32 -4.48
CA TYR A 74 5.62 4.80 -4.88
C TYR A 74 4.55 5.45 -4.01
N LYS A 75 3.52 5.99 -4.66
CA LYS A 75 2.45 6.74 -4.01
C LYS A 75 1.09 6.11 -4.33
N LEU A 76 0.20 6.12 -3.35
CA LEU A 76 -1.24 5.91 -3.56
C LEU A 76 -1.93 7.22 -3.18
N LYS A 77 -2.26 8.01 -4.19
CA LYS A 77 -3.01 9.26 -4.03
C LYS A 77 -4.50 8.91 -3.88
N VAL A 78 -5.16 9.53 -2.91
CA VAL A 78 -6.60 9.38 -2.65
C VAL A 78 -7.24 10.74 -2.78
N TYR A 79 -8.24 10.85 -3.64
CA TYR A 79 -8.94 12.08 -3.96
C TYR A 79 -10.38 11.99 -3.47
N ASP A 80 -10.85 13.04 -2.82
CA ASP A 80 -12.28 13.29 -2.66
C ASP A 80 -12.79 14.04 -3.88
N LEU A 81 -13.70 13.40 -4.64
CA LEU A 81 -14.19 13.96 -5.90
C LEU A 81 -15.25 15.06 -5.71
N ASP A 82 -15.80 15.21 -4.51
CA ASP A 82 -16.81 16.23 -4.21
C ASP A 82 -16.16 17.61 -3.98
N ASN A 83 -15.01 17.64 -3.30
CA ASN A 83 -14.37 18.88 -2.86
C ASN A 83 -12.90 19.01 -3.26
N LYS A 84 -12.34 18.04 -4.00
CA LYS A 84 -10.97 18.03 -4.51
C LYS A 84 -9.89 17.98 -3.43
N GLU A 85 -10.24 17.60 -2.21
CA GLU A 85 -9.24 17.27 -1.19
C GLU A 85 -8.42 16.06 -1.64
N VAL A 86 -7.13 16.05 -1.29
CA VAL A 86 -6.19 14.98 -1.64
C VAL A 86 -5.34 14.60 -0.44
N THR A 87 -5.04 13.32 -0.33
CA THR A 87 -3.99 12.80 0.54
C THR A 87 -3.21 11.72 -0.19
N GLU A 88 -2.06 11.32 0.35
CA GLU A 88 -1.29 10.25 -0.24
C GLU A 88 -0.56 9.39 0.78
N PHE A 89 -0.49 8.10 0.47
CA PHE A 89 0.31 7.12 1.16
C PHE A 89 1.58 6.88 0.35
N ARG A 90 2.73 6.79 1.01
CA ARG A 90 4.04 6.69 0.33
C ARG A 90 4.81 5.48 0.82
N MET A 91 5.54 4.87 -0.11
CA MET A 91 6.55 3.84 0.15
C MET A 91 7.81 4.23 -0.61
N PRO A 92 9.01 4.13 0.00
CA PRO A 92 10.24 4.43 -0.69
C PRO A 92 10.40 3.53 -1.91
N GLY A 93 10.78 4.13 -3.02
CA GLY A 93 11.35 3.42 -4.16
C GLY A 93 12.60 2.68 -3.73
N LYS A 94 12.89 1.57 -4.40
CA LYS A 94 14.16 0.87 -4.24
C LYS A 94 14.89 0.89 -5.56
N ASP A 95 16.17 1.24 -5.50
CA ASP A 95 17.07 1.14 -6.65
C ASP A 95 17.06 -0.29 -7.20
N TYR A 96 16.75 -0.40 -8.48
CA TYR A 96 16.75 -1.66 -9.19
C TYR A 96 18.18 -1.97 -9.66
N LYS A 97 18.68 -3.16 -9.31
CA LYS A 97 19.95 -3.65 -9.87
C LYS A 97 19.70 -4.14 -11.29
N ASN A 98 20.36 -3.53 -12.27
CA ASN A 98 20.30 -3.87 -13.69
C ASN A 98 21.03 -5.19 -14.01
N GLU A 99 20.66 -6.27 -13.33
CA GLU A 99 21.23 -7.62 -13.51
C GLU A 99 20.26 -8.49 -14.33
N GLY A 100 20.81 -9.26 -15.27
CA GLY A 100 20.05 -10.16 -16.14
C GLY A 100 19.48 -9.50 -17.40
N ASN A 101 18.73 -10.27 -18.20
CA ASN A 101 18.12 -9.78 -19.44
C ASN A 101 16.90 -8.87 -19.16
N ILE A 102 16.46 -8.09 -20.16
CA ILE A 102 15.35 -7.13 -20.02
C ILE A 102 14.05 -7.76 -19.51
N ASN A 103 13.77 -9.01 -19.89
CA ASN A 103 12.57 -9.73 -19.44
C ASN A 103 12.61 -10.01 -17.93
N ASN A 104 13.76 -10.45 -17.43
CA ASN A 104 13.97 -10.68 -15.99
C ASN A 104 13.85 -9.36 -15.22
N GLN A 105 14.37 -8.27 -15.79
CA GLN A 105 14.29 -6.94 -15.18
C GLN A 105 12.84 -6.45 -15.05
N LEU A 106 12.06 -6.54 -16.12
CA LEU A 106 10.65 -6.16 -16.11
C LEU A 106 9.81 -7.03 -15.15
N GLN A 107 10.07 -8.34 -15.11
CA GLN A 107 9.39 -9.23 -14.18
C GLN A 107 9.69 -8.88 -12.71
N ASN A 108 10.95 -8.58 -12.40
CA ASN A 108 11.33 -8.17 -11.06
C ASN A 108 10.70 -6.84 -10.66
N LEU A 109 10.69 -5.85 -11.57
CA LEU A 109 9.99 -4.58 -11.36
C LEU A 109 8.50 -4.80 -11.11
N GLY A 110 7.83 -5.64 -11.91
CA GLY A 110 6.41 -5.97 -11.73
C GLY A 110 6.11 -6.62 -10.37
N LYS A 111 7.00 -7.50 -9.88
CA LYS A 111 6.90 -8.08 -8.53
C LYS A 111 7.01 -7.00 -7.45
N ILE A 112 7.97 -6.09 -7.58
CA ILE A 112 8.18 -4.97 -6.64
C ILE A 112 6.94 -4.06 -6.63
N GLN A 113 6.45 -3.65 -7.79
CA GLN A 113 5.26 -2.80 -7.90
C GLN A 113 4.03 -3.47 -7.28
N THR A 114 3.81 -4.76 -7.56
CA THR A 114 2.71 -5.53 -6.97
C THR A 114 2.80 -5.57 -5.45
N TYR A 115 4.01 -5.79 -4.92
CA TYR A 115 4.26 -5.83 -3.48
C TYR A 115 4.00 -4.46 -2.87
N ILE A 116 4.59 -3.39 -3.39
CA ILE A 116 4.45 -2.04 -2.83
C ILE A 116 3.01 -1.54 -2.93
N ARG A 117 2.33 -1.74 -4.07
CA ARG A 117 0.93 -1.37 -4.24
C ARG A 117 0.05 -2.01 -3.16
N ARG A 118 0.32 -3.27 -2.78
CA ARG A 118 -0.40 -3.95 -1.71
C ARG A 118 -0.22 -3.24 -0.38
N TYR A 119 1.02 -2.93 0.01
CA TYR A 119 1.30 -2.21 1.26
C TYR A 119 0.65 -0.83 1.31
N LEU A 120 0.61 -0.11 0.20
CA LEU A 120 -0.07 1.19 0.14
C LEU A 120 -1.58 1.06 0.36
N TYR A 121 -2.22 0.02 -0.20
CA TYR A 121 -3.63 -0.25 0.08
C TYR A 121 -3.86 -0.72 1.53
N LEU A 122 -2.93 -1.49 2.11
CA LEU A 122 -2.99 -1.84 3.54
C LEU A 122 -2.94 -0.57 4.42
N GLN A 123 -2.06 0.39 4.11
CA GLN A 123 -1.99 1.69 4.81
C GLN A 123 -3.26 2.53 4.62
N PHE A 124 -3.78 2.62 3.40
CA PHE A 124 -5.00 3.35 3.09
C PHE A 124 -6.20 2.82 3.89
N LEU A 125 -6.42 1.50 3.83
CA LEU A 125 -7.55 0.82 4.46
C LEU A 125 -7.30 0.44 5.92
N ASP A 126 -6.15 0.82 6.48
CA ASP A 126 -5.73 0.51 7.85
C ASP A 126 -5.88 -0.98 8.19
N ILE A 127 -5.51 -1.82 7.24
CA ILE A 127 -5.55 -3.27 7.38
C ILE A 127 -4.35 -3.68 8.21
N THR A 128 -4.62 -4.08 9.45
CA THR A 128 -3.61 -4.65 10.33
C THR A 128 -3.40 -6.12 9.99
N GLU A 129 -2.14 -6.51 9.81
CA GLU A 129 -1.77 -7.92 9.84
C GLU A 129 -1.53 -8.31 11.30
N ASN A 130 -1.70 -9.59 11.65
CA ASN A 130 -1.28 -10.06 12.97
C ASN A 130 0.20 -9.73 13.14
N ASP A 131 0.57 -9.09 14.26
CA ASP A 131 1.94 -8.83 14.68
C ASP A 131 2.69 -10.13 14.97
N VAL A 132 2.87 -10.98 13.97
CA VAL A 132 3.82 -12.08 14.03
C VAL A 132 5.12 -11.55 13.48
N VAL A 133 5.82 -10.78 14.31
CA VAL A 133 7.24 -10.48 14.09
C VAL A 133 7.99 -11.78 14.33
N ASP A 134 7.95 -12.69 13.35
CA ASP A 134 8.78 -13.88 13.39
C ASP A 134 10.20 -13.43 13.03
N ALA A 135 10.94 -13.03 14.06
CA ALA A 135 12.38 -12.83 13.98
C ALA A 135 12.99 -14.19 13.63
N SER A 136 13.00 -14.52 12.34
CA SER A 136 13.66 -15.71 11.83
C SER A 136 15.15 -15.54 12.13
N LYS A 137 15.60 -16.10 13.27
CA LYS A 137 17.02 -16.34 13.51
C LYS A 137 17.55 -17.05 12.27
N PRO A 138 18.64 -16.59 11.65
CA PRO A 138 19.21 -17.30 10.51
C PRO A 138 19.50 -18.73 10.96
N LYS A 139 18.90 -19.72 10.28
CA LYS A 139 19.28 -21.12 10.45
C LYS A 139 20.75 -21.21 10.02
N LEU A 140 21.67 -21.25 10.98
CA LEU A 140 23.05 -21.63 10.74
C LEU A 140 23.03 -22.96 9.99
N LYS A 141 23.46 -22.94 8.72
CA LYS A 141 23.63 -24.17 7.96
C LYS A 141 24.90 -24.88 8.45
N HIS A 142 24.62 -25.89 9.27
CA HIS A 142 25.34 -27.14 9.54
C HIS A 142 26.53 -27.12 10.53
N PRO A 143 26.59 -28.15 11.42
CA PRO A 143 27.74 -28.43 12.25
C PRO A 143 28.90 -28.99 11.41
N ILE A 144 30.11 -28.57 11.79
CA ILE A 144 31.36 -29.14 11.32
C ILE A 144 31.39 -30.61 11.77
N THR A 145 31.47 -31.53 10.81
CA THR A 145 32.02 -32.88 11.03
C THR A 145 32.84 -33.26 9.81
#